data_AF-A0A914PFH6-F1
#
_entry.id   AF-A0A914PFH6-F1
#
_cell.length_a   1.000
_cell.length_b   1.000
_cell.length_c   1.000
_cell.angle_alpha   90.00
_cell.angle_beta   90.00
_cell.angle_gamma   90.00
#
_symmetry.space_group_name_H-M   'P 1'
#
loop_
_entity.id
_entity.type
_entity.pdbx_description
1 polymer ?
#
loop_
_entity_poly.entity_id
_entity_poly.type
_entity_poly.pdbx_seq_one_letter_code
_entity_poly.pdbx_strand_id
1 'polypeptide(L)'
;MRTFIIFIAIFVVAFAKEDKCEVCTKVLNDIIAKVPSGKNNNQDAISKTIREHCATTKGKENKLCNYIGALPESAASVMNDVSKPLSWSMPAEKVCEKLRTKDAQICDLKFDKDIDWKTIDLKKLKRKKYVF
;
A
#
# COMPACT_ATOMS: atom_id res chain seq x y z
N MET A 1 -20.12 -40.30 -2.90
CA MET A 1 -19.79 -39.71 -1.59
C MET A 1 -18.28 -39.44 -1.41
N ARG A 2 -17.36 -40.31 -1.90
CA ARG A 2 -15.90 -40.07 -1.85
C ARG A 2 -15.40 -38.95 -2.79
N THR A 3 -16.08 -38.70 -3.90
CA THR A 3 -15.70 -37.66 -4.88
C THR A 3 -16.07 -36.23 -4.46
N PHE A 4 -17.09 -36.06 -3.62
CA PHE A 4 -17.51 -34.75 -3.10
C PHE A 4 -16.52 -34.17 -2.08
N ILE A 5 -15.83 -35.04 -1.33
CA ILE A 5 -14.86 -34.64 -0.30
C ILE A 5 -13.57 -34.08 -0.94
N ILE A 6 -13.22 -34.56 -2.14
CA ILE A 6 -12.00 -34.11 -2.84
C ILE A 6 -12.16 -32.70 -3.41
N PHE A 7 -13.37 -32.33 -3.86
CA PHE A 7 -13.64 -30.97 -4.36
C PHE A 7 -13.65 -29.91 -3.25
N ILE A 8 -14.01 -30.27 -2.02
CA ILE A 8 -14.02 -29.34 -0.88
C ILE A 8 -12.59 -29.03 -0.40
N ALA A 9 -11.66 -29.99 -0.50
CA ALA A 9 -10.27 -29.78 -0.08
C ALA A 9 -9.50 -28.79 -0.97
N ILE A 10 -9.88 -28.64 -2.24
CA ILE A 10 -9.22 -27.73 -3.19
C ILE A 10 -9.61 -26.26 -2.94
N PHE A 11 -10.78 -26.00 -2.34
CA PHE A 11 -11.25 -24.63 -2.11
C PHE A 11 -10.64 -23.94 -0.87
N VAL A 12 -9.97 -24.70 0.02
CA VAL A 12 -9.45 -24.19 1.31
C VAL A 12 -8.04 -23.59 1.18
N VAL A 13 -7.37 -23.71 0.03
CA VAL A 13 -6.07 -23.05 -0.21
C VAL A 13 -6.28 -21.65 -0.77
N ALA A 14 -6.96 -20.78 -0.03
CA ALA A 14 -7.05 -19.38 -0.37
C ALA A 14 -6.86 -18.54 0.89
N PHE A 15 -6.00 -17.53 0.78
CA PHE A 15 -5.78 -16.46 1.76
C PHE A 15 -4.84 -16.80 2.93
N ALA A 16 -3.60 -17.18 2.62
CA ALA A 16 -2.50 -16.74 3.47
C ALA A 16 -2.39 -15.21 3.33
N LYS A 17 -3.06 -14.47 4.23
CA LYS A 17 -2.89 -13.02 4.38
C LYS A 17 -1.49 -12.80 4.92
N GLU A 18 -0.52 -12.63 4.04
CA GLU A 18 0.75 -12.05 4.45
C GLU A 18 0.49 -10.59 4.76
N ASP A 19 0.73 -10.18 6.01
CA ASP A 19 0.73 -8.78 6.50
C ASP A 19 1.87 -7.96 5.86
N LYS A 20 2.13 -8.17 4.57
CA LYS A 20 3.05 -7.41 3.75
C LYS A 20 2.28 -6.21 3.24
N CYS A 21 2.89 -5.02 3.32
CA CYS A 21 2.35 -3.76 2.79
C CYS A 21 1.29 -3.02 3.64
N GLU A 22 1.25 -3.18 4.97
CA GLU A 22 0.28 -2.50 5.88
C GLU A 22 0.03 -1.01 5.55
N VAL A 23 1.10 -0.21 5.37
CA VAL A 23 0.99 1.22 5.03
C VAL A 23 0.34 1.43 3.67
N CYS A 24 0.74 0.63 2.68
CA CYS A 24 0.19 0.72 1.32
C CYS A 24 -1.32 0.40 1.31
N THR A 25 -1.71 -0.72 1.93
CA THR A 25 -3.11 -1.17 1.92
C THR A 25 -4.00 -0.16 2.63
N LYS A 26 -3.55 0.39 3.76
CA LYS A 26 -4.30 1.40 4.51
C LYS A 26 -4.51 2.68 3.70
N VAL A 27 -3.45 3.25 3.13
CA VAL A 27 -3.55 4.49 2.35
C VAL A 27 -4.43 4.30 1.12
N LEU A 28 -4.29 3.19 0.38
CA LEU A 28 -5.14 2.92 -0.78
C LEU A 28 -6.60 2.73 -0.39
N ASN A 29 -6.89 2.04 0.71
CA ASN A 29 -8.26 1.91 1.22
C ASN A 29 -8.86 3.26 1.62
N ASP A 30 -8.09 4.12 2.28
CA ASP A 30 -8.53 5.47 2.63
C ASP A 30 -8.79 6.33 1.38
N ILE A 31 -8.02 6.13 0.30
CA ILE A 31 -8.25 6.77 -0.99
C ILE A 31 -9.56 6.28 -1.60
N ILE A 32 -9.78 4.97 -1.68
CA ILE A 32 -11.01 4.37 -2.22
C ILE A 32 -12.24 4.90 -1.48
N ALA A 33 -12.17 5.02 -0.15
CA ALA A 33 -13.25 5.57 0.67
C ALA A 33 -13.54 7.05 0.39
N LYS A 34 -12.54 7.82 -0.06
CA LYS A 34 -12.68 9.24 -0.43
C LYS A 34 -13.11 9.44 -1.88
N VAL A 35 -13.11 8.40 -2.73
CA VAL A 35 -13.55 8.53 -4.12
C VAL A 35 -15.07 8.82 -4.15
N PRO A 36 -15.52 9.86 -4.88
CA PRO A 36 -16.94 10.16 -5.00
C PRO A 36 -17.73 8.96 -5.57
N SER A 37 -18.91 8.70 -5.01
CA SER A 37 -19.80 7.65 -5.47
C SER A 37 -20.10 7.81 -6.97
N GLY A 38 -19.94 6.73 -7.74
CA GLY A 38 -20.12 6.73 -9.20
C GLY A 38 -18.91 7.19 -10.02
N LYS A 39 -17.79 7.57 -9.38
CA LYS A 39 -16.51 7.88 -10.06
C LYS A 39 -15.40 6.88 -9.79
N ASN A 40 -15.71 5.79 -9.10
CA ASN A 40 -14.80 4.68 -8.80
C ASN A 40 -14.33 3.88 -10.03
N ASN A 41 -14.92 4.11 -11.20
CA ASN A 41 -14.48 3.54 -12.48
C ASN A 41 -13.68 4.53 -13.34
N ASN A 42 -13.52 5.77 -12.89
CA ASN A 42 -12.85 6.82 -13.65
C ASN A 42 -11.41 7.00 -13.14
N GLN A 43 -10.45 6.64 -14.00
CA GLN A 43 -9.01 6.72 -13.70
C GLN A 43 -8.58 8.15 -13.31
N ASP A 44 -9.11 9.18 -13.96
CA ASP A 44 -8.73 10.57 -13.70
C ASP A 44 -9.29 11.06 -12.37
N ALA A 45 -10.53 10.66 -12.05
CA ALA A 45 -11.13 10.96 -10.76
C ALA A 45 -10.33 10.33 -9.61
N ILE A 46 -9.95 9.06 -9.76
CA ILE A 46 -9.11 8.35 -8.78
C ILE A 46 -7.73 9.01 -8.67
N SER A 47 -7.09 9.31 -9.80
CA SER A 47 -5.77 9.98 -9.80
C SER A 47 -5.82 11.33 -9.10
N LYS A 48 -6.90 12.09 -9.28
CA LYS A 48 -7.14 13.35 -8.58
C LYS A 48 -7.30 13.13 -7.07
N THR A 49 -8.13 12.17 -6.66
CA THR A 49 -8.32 11.83 -5.24
C THR A 49 -7.03 11.34 -4.58
N ILE A 50 -6.20 10.56 -5.29
CA ILE A 50 -4.88 10.14 -4.82
C ILE A 50 -4.00 11.37 -4.54
N ARG A 51 -3.93 12.32 -5.48
CA ARG A 51 -3.13 13.55 -5.33
C ARG A 51 -3.62 14.41 -4.17
N GLU A 52 -4.93 14.59 -4.03
CA GLU A 52 -5.54 15.34 -2.93
C GLU A 52 -5.26 14.68 -1.57
N HIS A 53 -5.39 13.35 -1.50
CA HIS A 53 -5.05 12.60 -0.30
C HIS A 53 -3.56 12.79 0.04
N CYS A 54 -2.68 12.57 -0.94
CA CYS A 54 -1.23 12.66 -0.77
C CYS A 54 -0.73 14.06 -0.38
N ALA A 55 -1.39 15.12 -0.84
CA ALA A 55 -1.06 16.49 -0.44
C ALA A 55 -1.25 16.75 1.07
N THR A 56 -2.11 15.98 1.73
CA THR A 56 -2.39 16.10 3.17
C THR A 56 -1.57 15.14 4.05
N THR A 57 -0.98 14.10 3.45
CA THR A 57 -0.24 13.07 4.18
C THR A 57 1.14 13.52 4.61
N LYS A 58 1.64 12.98 5.72
CA LYS A 58 2.99 13.23 6.26
C LYS A 58 3.67 11.92 6.64
N GLY A 59 4.99 11.95 6.84
CA GLY A 59 5.75 10.77 7.29
C GLY A 59 5.77 9.63 6.27
N LYS A 60 5.42 8.41 6.70
CA LYS A 60 5.48 7.19 5.87
C LYS A 60 4.46 7.20 4.72
N GLU A 61 3.29 7.80 4.94
CA GLU A 61 2.25 7.91 3.92
C GLU A 61 2.71 8.84 2.79
N ASN A 62 3.34 9.97 3.12
CA ASN A 62 3.94 10.84 2.10
C ASN A 62 5.07 10.14 1.32
N LYS A 63 5.84 9.27 2.00
CA LYS A 63 6.86 8.47 1.34
C LYS A 63 6.26 7.45 0.37
N LEU A 64 5.15 6.81 0.74
CA LEU A 64 4.36 5.98 -0.17
C LEU A 64 3.87 6.80 -1.37
N CYS A 65 3.33 7.99 -1.13
CA CYS A 65 2.87 8.91 -2.17
C CYS A 65 3.97 9.28 -3.19
N ASN A 66 5.21 9.45 -2.72
CA ASN A 66 6.37 9.64 -3.59
C ASN A 66 6.60 8.41 -4.49
N TYR A 67 6.57 7.20 -3.91
CA TYR A 67 6.78 5.96 -4.66
C TYR A 67 5.70 5.70 -5.70
N ILE A 68 4.43 5.95 -5.38
CA ILE A 68 3.30 5.69 -6.30
C ILE A 68 3.11 6.77 -7.38
N GLY A 69 3.97 7.80 -7.44
CA GLY A 69 3.85 8.82 -8.48
C GLY A 69 2.82 9.92 -8.20
N ALA A 70 2.37 10.07 -6.94
CA ALA A 70 1.29 10.99 -6.59
C ALA A 70 1.77 12.43 -6.29
N LEU A 71 3.08 12.62 -6.11
CA LEU A 71 3.68 13.95 -5.93
C LEU A 71 4.03 14.58 -7.29
N PRO A 72 4.05 15.92 -7.39
CA PRO A 72 4.35 16.62 -8.65
C PRO A 72 5.76 16.34 -9.18
N GLU A 73 6.68 15.94 -8.30
CA GLU A 73 8.06 15.60 -8.64
C GLU A 73 8.23 14.13 -9.06
N SER A 74 7.20 13.30 -8.93
CA SER A 74 7.28 11.86 -9.18
C SER A 74 6.86 11.46 -10.60
N ALA A 75 7.32 10.29 -11.05
CA ALA A 75 7.01 9.78 -12.39
C ALA A 75 5.51 9.44 -12.54
N ALA A 76 4.84 10.13 -13.46
CA ALA A 76 3.42 9.90 -13.78
C ALA A 76 3.12 8.46 -14.25
N SER A 77 4.14 7.73 -14.72
CA SER A 77 4.01 6.34 -15.15
C SER A 77 3.57 5.40 -14.02
N VAL A 78 4.05 5.61 -12.79
CA VAL A 78 3.69 4.75 -11.64
C VAL A 78 2.26 5.02 -11.17
N MET A 79 1.79 6.26 -11.29
CA MET A 79 0.42 6.62 -10.90
C MET A 79 -0.61 5.86 -11.74
N ASN A 80 -0.32 5.60 -13.02
CA ASN A 80 -1.17 4.79 -13.90
C ASN A 80 -1.25 3.31 -13.47
N ASP A 81 -0.18 2.78 -12.85
CA ASP A 81 -0.16 1.42 -12.33
C ASP A 81 -1.01 1.25 -11.07
N VAL A 82 -1.40 2.36 -10.43
CA VAL A 82 -2.30 2.39 -9.26
C VAL A 82 -3.72 2.76 -9.66
N SER A 83 -3.89 3.83 -10.44
CA SER A 83 -5.22 4.34 -10.79
C SER A 83 -6.00 3.43 -11.72
N LYS A 84 -5.33 2.70 -12.64
CA LYS A 84 -6.00 1.74 -13.54
C LYS A 84 -6.54 0.50 -12.81
N PRO A 85 -5.76 -0.21 -11.97
CA PRO A 85 -6.33 -1.32 -11.20
C PRO A 85 -7.46 -0.87 -10.27
N LEU A 86 -7.31 0.29 -9.62
CA LEU A 86 -8.36 0.82 -8.76
C LEU A 86 -9.64 1.17 -9.53
N SER A 87 -9.53 1.68 -10.76
CA SER A 87 -10.71 1.95 -11.60
C SER A 87 -11.45 0.68 -12.04
N TRP A 88 -10.77 -0.46 -12.03
CA TRP A 88 -11.39 -1.77 -12.26
C TRP A 88 -11.88 -2.43 -10.97
N SER A 89 -11.98 -1.66 -9.88
CA SER A 89 -12.39 -2.16 -8.55
C SER A 89 -11.48 -3.29 -8.03
N MET A 90 -10.19 -3.28 -8.40
CA MET A 90 -9.21 -4.19 -7.82
C MET A 90 -8.98 -3.82 -6.35
N PRO A 91 -8.98 -4.81 -5.43
CA PRO A 91 -8.74 -4.54 -4.01
C PRO A 91 -7.33 -4.01 -3.76
N ALA A 92 -7.19 -3.13 -2.77
CA ALA A 92 -5.95 -2.44 -2.43
C ALA A 92 -4.77 -3.41 -2.19
N GLU A 93 -5.03 -4.57 -1.58
CA GLU A 93 -4.04 -5.60 -1.29
C GLU A 93 -3.35 -6.07 -2.58
N LYS A 94 -4.13 -6.32 -3.64
CA LYS A 94 -3.61 -6.78 -4.93
C LYS A 94 -2.85 -5.70 -5.67
N VAL A 95 -3.28 -4.45 -5.53
CA VAL A 95 -2.55 -3.31 -6.09
C VAL A 95 -1.20 -3.15 -5.39
N CYS A 96 -1.17 -3.25 -4.05
CA CYS A 96 0.07 -3.20 -3.26
C CYS A 96 1.01 -4.37 -3.58
N GLU A 97 0.51 -5.59 -3.76
CA GLU A 97 1.31 -6.73 -4.22
C GLU A 97 1.96 -6.46 -5.58
N LYS A 98 1.21 -5.87 -6.52
CA LYS A 98 1.74 -5.50 -7.84
C LYS A 98 2.80 -4.41 -7.74
N LEU A 99 2.56 -3.39 -6.92
CA LEU A 99 3.53 -2.33 -6.65
C LEU A 99 4.81 -2.87 -6.01
N ARG A 100 4.71 -3.86 -5.11
CA ARG A 100 5.85 -4.56 -4.51
C ARG A 100 6.81 -5.16 -5.54
N THR A 101 6.27 -5.67 -6.65
CA THR A 101 7.09 -6.27 -7.72
C THR A 101 7.90 -5.23 -8.48
N LYS A 102 7.43 -3.97 -8.52
CA LYS A 102 8.15 -2.84 -9.11
C LYS A 102 9.14 -2.24 -8.12
N ASP A 103 8.71 -2.08 -6.87
CA ASP A 103 9.53 -1.56 -5.79
C ASP A 103 9.16 -2.25 -4.47
N ALA A 104 10.07 -3.11 -3.99
CA ALA A 104 9.88 -3.83 -2.73
C ALA A 104 9.79 -2.87 -1.52
N GLN A 105 10.38 -1.67 -1.60
CA GLN A 105 10.39 -0.69 -0.51
C GLN A 105 8.98 -0.20 -0.15
N ILE A 106 8.03 -0.24 -1.10
CA ILE A 106 6.64 0.16 -0.88
C ILE A 106 6.00 -0.67 0.25
N CYS A 107 6.29 -1.96 0.29
CA CYS A 107 5.72 -2.89 1.27
C CYS A 107 6.54 -3.03 2.54
N ASP A 108 7.78 -2.54 2.53
CA ASP A 108 8.64 -2.44 3.72
C ASP A 108 8.31 -1.21 4.58
N LEU A 109 7.51 -0.27 4.04
CA LEU A 109 6.94 0.82 4.82
C LEU A 109 6.02 0.26 5.90
N LYS A 110 6.43 0.47 7.15
CA LYS A 110 5.62 0.21 8.35
C LYS A 110 5.38 1.53 9.06
N PHE A 111 4.21 1.68 9.67
CA PHE A 111 4.00 2.77 10.61
C PHE A 111 5.00 2.60 11.74
N ASP A 112 5.72 3.68 12.08
CA ASP A 112 6.58 3.64 13.24
C ASP A 112 5.65 3.42 14.44
N LYS A 113 5.74 2.25 15.09
CA LYS A 113 5.10 2.07 16.40
C LYS A 113 5.74 3.13 17.29
N ASP A 114 4.91 3.94 17.96
CA ASP A 114 5.39 4.92 18.92
C ASP A 114 6.46 4.24 19.78
N ILE A 115 7.67 4.79 19.73
CA ILE A 115 8.75 4.32 20.57
C ILE A 115 8.27 4.56 22.00
N ASP A 116 7.89 3.47 22.68
CA ASP A 116 7.64 3.51 24.11
C ASP A 116 8.99 3.70 24.78
N TRP A 117 9.37 4.96 24.99
CA TRP A 117 10.66 5.42 25.52
C TRP A 117 11.04 4.76 26.86
N LYS A 118 10.10 4.06 27.50
CA LYS A 118 10.32 3.28 28.72
C LYS A 118 11.08 1.96 28.51
N THR A 119 11.20 1.48 27.27
CA THR A 119 11.80 0.16 26.97
C THR A 119 13.04 0.20 26.08
N ILE A 120 13.47 1.38 25.61
CA ILE A 120 14.68 1.51 24.78
C ILE A 120 15.94 1.56 25.64
N ASP A 121 16.70 0.47 25.60
CA ASP A 121 18.10 0.45 26.04
C ASP A 121 18.98 1.15 24.99
N LEU A 122 19.26 2.44 25.22
CA LEU A 122 20.05 3.34 24.36
C LEU A 122 21.44 2.78 23.99
N LYS A 123 21.93 1.73 24.67
CA LYS A 123 23.19 1.05 24.35
C LYS A 123 23.16 0.30 23.01
N LYS A 124 21.99 -0.12 22.50
CA LYS A 124 21.87 -0.87 21.23
C LYS A 124 21.75 0.00 19.97
N LEU A 125 21.45 1.30 20.10
CA LEU A 125 21.28 2.21 18.95
C LEU A 125 22.60 2.85 18.46
N LYS A 126 23.71 2.68 19.18
CA LYS A 126 25.05 3.07 18.70
C LYS A 126 25.54 2.07 17.64
N ARG A 127 25.23 2.33 16.37
CA ARG A 127 26.08 2.17 15.17
C ARG A 127 25.23 1.89 13.91
N LYS A 128 24.74 2.95 13.27
CA LYS A 128 24.84 3.07 11.82
C LYS A 128 25.63 4.34 11.56
N LYS A 129 26.92 4.19 11.27
CA LYS A 129 27.75 5.31 10.78
C LYS A 129 27.13 5.75 9.45
N TYR A 130 26.80 7.04 9.34
CA TYR A 130 26.62 7.69 8.06
C TYR A 130 27.99 7.68 7.37
N VAL A 131 28.10 6.96 6.26
CA VAL A 131 29.24 7.10 5.35
C VAL A 131 28.81 8.17 4.34
N PHE A 132 29.46 9.32 4.44
CA PHE A 132 29.39 10.41 3.47
C PHE A 132 30.03 9.99 2.14
#